data_AF-A0A1B1AJY4-F1
#
_entry.id   AF-A0A1B1AJY4-F1
#
_cell.length_a   1.000
_cell.length_b   1.000
_cell.length_c   1.000
_cell.angle_alpha   90.00
_cell.angle_beta   90.00
_cell.angle_gamma   90.00
#
_symmetry.space_group_name_H-M   'P 1'
#
loop_
_entity.id
_entity.type
_entity.pdbx_description
1 polymer ?
#
loop_
_entity_poly.entity_id
_entity_poly.type
_entity_poly.pdbx_seq_one_letter_code
_entity_poly.pdbx_strand_id
1 'polypeptide(L)'
;MNVVFAASARPQGAIVGSPSNLSTAFSRFMRSMVIDYDAWRDGTPYDIAALSDVTEDERVQLTDELCAKRTLDWRDVEALRALATPKALARIGAAAEKQIDGAGIEAFFDDVAKGWTPEIEARFVEKLEHVQSMTGALDRLYEIAEAHPTPAVMEQLLRNARIHSDPTVRYSMGAFLLELTGHADTRYTFDANIRPHLLDLNSADYATYKAAVAWLLEKVANPQRNSGS
;
A
#
# COMPACT_ATOMS: atom_id res chain seq x y z
N MET A 1 60.19 -39.78 13.06
CA MET A 1 60.09 -38.47 12.40
C MET A 1 58.79 -37.82 12.83
N ASN A 2 58.86 -36.77 13.65
CA ASN A 2 57.80 -35.77 13.77
C ASN A 2 58.45 -34.49 14.30
N VAL A 3 58.45 -33.48 13.45
CA VAL A 3 59.03 -32.16 13.67
C VAL A 3 57.96 -31.28 14.30
N VAL A 4 58.35 -30.61 15.38
CA VAL A 4 57.63 -29.51 16.02
C VAL A 4 57.64 -28.29 15.09
N PHE A 5 56.49 -27.68 14.85
CA PHE A 5 56.39 -26.30 14.40
C PHE A 5 55.45 -25.53 15.32
N ALA A 6 56.01 -24.56 16.03
CA ALA A 6 55.27 -23.47 16.66
C ALA A 6 55.11 -22.34 15.62
N ALA A 7 53.91 -21.76 15.52
CA ALA A 7 53.74 -20.44 14.91
C ALA A 7 52.47 -19.74 15.41
N SER A 8 52.72 -18.70 16.20
CA SER A 8 52.11 -17.37 16.17
C SER A 8 50.60 -17.21 16.40
N ALA A 9 50.30 -16.65 17.58
CA ALA A 9 49.02 -16.03 17.92
C ALA A 9 48.67 -14.93 16.92
N ARG A 10 47.50 -15.05 16.28
CA ARG A 10 46.87 -13.92 15.58
C ARG A 10 46.20 -13.00 16.60
N PRO A 11 46.28 -11.66 16.44
CA PRO A 11 45.53 -10.75 17.28
C PRO A 11 44.03 -10.96 17.04
N GLN A 12 43.28 -11.13 18.13
CA GLN A 12 41.83 -11.06 18.14
C GLN A 12 41.42 -9.64 17.72
N GLY A 13 41.06 -9.50 16.44
CA GLY A 13 40.30 -8.36 15.95
C GLY A 13 38.96 -8.31 16.69
N ALA A 14 38.59 -7.10 17.09
CA ALA A 14 37.47 -6.78 17.95
C ALA A 14 36.18 -7.53 17.59
N ILE A 15 35.56 -8.07 18.64
CA ILE A 15 34.31 -8.80 18.60
C ILE A 15 33.19 -7.84 18.19
N VAL A 16 32.55 -8.17 17.08
CA VAL A 16 31.20 -7.77 16.67
C VAL A 16 30.29 -7.64 17.90
N GLY A 17 29.64 -6.49 18.07
CA GLY A 17 28.82 -6.18 19.23
C GLY A 17 27.90 -7.34 19.66
N SER A 18 27.93 -7.66 20.95
CA SER A 18 27.11 -8.74 21.53
C SER A 18 25.61 -8.40 21.45
N PRO A 19 24.73 -9.41 21.26
CA PRO A 19 23.27 -9.25 21.07
C PRO A 19 22.49 -8.81 22.33
N SER A 20 23.08 -8.05 23.26
CA SER A 20 22.51 -7.73 24.58
C SER A 20 22.44 -6.24 24.93
N ASN A 21 22.47 -5.34 23.94
CA ASN A 21 22.38 -3.89 24.16
C ASN A 21 21.37 -3.18 23.25
N LEU A 22 20.34 -3.90 22.79
CA LEU A 22 19.24 -3.26 22.06
C LEU A 22 18.42 -2.36 23.01
N SER A 23 18.13 -1.16 22.55
CA SER A 23 17.34 -0.17 23.24
C SER A 23 15.91 -0.65 23.46
N THR A 24 15.25 -0.06 24.45
CA THR A 24 13.83 -0.30 24.67
C THR A 24 13.01 0.13 23.44
N ALA A 25 13.43 1.19 22.75
CA ALA A 25 12.83 1.68 21.52
C ALA A 25 12.89 0.63 20.40
N PHE A 26 14.08 0.06 20.14
CA PHE A 26 14.26 -1.01 19.16
C PHE A 26 13.34 -2.21 19.45
N SER A 27 13.35 -2.65 20.71
CA SER A 27 12.55 -3.80 21.14
C SER A 27 11.04 -3.55 21.05
N ARG A 28 10.59 -2.33 21.34
CA ARG A 28 9.18 -1.92 21.18
C ARG A 28 8.76 -1.95 19.72
N PHE A 29 9.55 -1.32 18.83
CA PHE A 29 9.27 -1.31 17.40
C PHE A 29 9.20 -2.75 16.84
N MET A 30 10.21 -3.57 17.10
CA MET A 30 10.25 -4.95 16.59
C MET A 30 9.09 -5.82 17.09
N ARG A 31 8.65 -5.64 18.34
CA ARG A 31 7.44 -6.31 18.83
C ARG A 31 6.19 -5.81 18.13
N SER A 32 6.09 -4.50 17.85
CA SER A 32 4.93 -3.96 17.14
C SER A 32 4.82 -4.51 15.71
N MET A 33 5.94 -4.88 15.09
CA MET A 33 5.95 -5.54 13.77
C MET A 33 5.38 -6.97 13.79
N VAL A 34 5.21 -7.57 14.97
CA VAL A 34 4.58 -8.88 15.18
C VAL A 34 3.22 -8.67 15.82
N ILE A 35 2.23 -8.33 15.00
CA ILE A 35 0.85 -8.11 15.48
C ILE A 35 0.13 -9.45 15.66
N ASP A 36 -0.47 -9.66 16.84
CA ASP A 36 -1.39 -10.79 17.06
C ASP A 36 -2.84 -10.40 16.74
N TYR A 37 -3.75 -11.38 16.80
CA TYR A 37 -5.16 -11.16 16.45
C TYR A 37 -5.83 -10.11 17.31
N ASP A 38 -5.50 -10.05 18.61
CA ASP A 38 -6.12 -9.09 19.53
C ASP A 38 -5.63 -7.67 19.26
N ALA A 39 -4.32 -7.49 19.06
CA ALA A 39 -3.76 -6.19 18.68
C ALA A 39 -4.32 -5.70 17.33
N TRP A 40 -4.55 -6.60 16.37
CA TRP A 40 -5.21 -6.26 15.11
C TRP A 40 -6.70 -5.90 15.31
N ARG A 41 -7.44 -6.70 16.07
CA ARG A 41 -8.87 -6.49 16.36
C ARG A 41 -9.12 -5.18 17.10
N ASP A 42 -8.25 -4.84 18.04
CA ASP A 42 -8.35 -3.62 18.86
C ASP A 42 -7.70 -2.40 18.18
N GLY A 43 -7.17 -2.55 16.95
CA GLY A 43 -6.63 -1.46 16.16
C GLY A 43 -5.35 -0.84 16.74
N THR A 44 -4.54 -1.61 17.47
CA THR A 44 -3.28 -1.12 18.04
C THR A 44 -2.31 -0.83 16.89
N PRO A 45 -1.88 0.43 16.70
CA PRO A 45 -0.99 0.78 15.60
C PRO A 45 0.43 0.29 15.85
N TYR A 46 1.23 0.24 14.78
CA TYR A 46 2.68 0.02 14.86
C TYR A 46 3.33 1.15 15.65
N ASP A 47 4.35 0.84 16.44
CA ASP A 47 5.06 1.82 17.26
C ASP A 47 6.12 2.54 16.42
N ILE A 48 5.70 3.18 15.34
CA ILE A 48 6.56 3.97 14.44
C ILE A 48 7.25 5.09 15.22
N ALA A 49 6.58 5.64 16.24
CA ALA A 49 7.14 6.66 17.11
C ALA A 49 8.41 6.18 17.84
N ALA A 50 8.53 4.89 18.18
CA ALA A 50 9.74 4.37 18.80
C ALA A 50 11.00 4.52 17.91
N LEU A 51 10.84 4.67 16.59
CA LEU A 51 11.97 4.86 15.66
C LEU A 51 12.66 6.23 15.81
N SER A 52 12.07 7.19 16.53
CA SER A 52 12.78 8.43 16.89
C SER A 52 13.86 8.21 17.94
N ASP A 53 13.72 7.17 18.75
CA ASP A 53 14.51 6.97 19.97
C ASP A 53 15.55 5.84 19.83
N VAL A 54 15.60 5.18 18.66
CA VAL A 54 16.65 4.19 18.36
C VAL A 54 17.99 4.87 18.14
N THR A 55 19.07 4.18 18.50
CA THR A 55 20.43 4.66 18.24
C THR A 55 20.76 4.63 16.73
N GLU A 56 21.84 5.27 16.32
CA GLU A 56 22.26 5.27 14.91
C GLU A 56 22.63 3.85 14.42
N ASP A 57 23.34 3.07 15.25
CA ASP A 57 23.69 1.67 14.91
C ASP A 57 22.43 0.81 14.76
N GLU A 58 21.44 1.00 15.63
CA GLU A 58 20.13 0.34 15.55
C GLU A 58 19.34 0.78 14.32
N ARG A 59 19.40 2.06 13.95
CA ARG A 59 18.75 2.61 12.75
C ARG A 59 19.32 1.98 11.49
N VAL A 60 20.64 1.82 11.41
CA VAL A 60 21.31 1.11 10.31
C VAL A 60 20.90 -0.37 10.31
N GLN A 61 20.90 -1.02 11.47
CA GLN A 61 20.50 -2.42 11.60
C GLN A 61 19.05 -2.65 11.13
N LEU A 62 18.08 -1.86 11.61
CA LEU A 62 16.67 -1.95 11.21
C LEU A 62 16.50 -1.70 9.71
N THR A 63 17.23 -0.71 9.17
CA THR A 63 17.24 -0.46 7.72
C THR A 63 17.68 -1.70 6.96
N ASP A 64 18.77 -2.32 7.38
CA ASP A 64 19.33 -3.49 6.72
C ASP A 64 18.37 -4.67 6.76
N GLU A 65 17.76 -4.93 7.92
CA GLU A 65 16.77 -5.99 8.11
C GLU A 65 15.52 -5.78 7.22
N LEU A 66 14.95 -4.57 7.19
CA LEU A 66 13.80 -4.26 6.36
C LEU A 66 14.15 -4.30 4.86
N CYS A 67 15.30 -3.76 4.45
CA CYS A 67 15.72 -3.77 3.06
C CYS A 67 16.04 -5.18 2.53
N ALA A 68 16.40 -6.12 3.42
CA ALA A 68 16.66 -7.51 3.06
C ALA A 68 15.37 -8.30 2.73
N LYS A 69 14.18 -7.78 3.07
CA LYS A 69 12.91 -8.41 2.73
C LYS A 69 12.72 -8.45 1.20
N ARG A 70 12.31 -9.63 0.70
CA ARG A 70 12.04 -9.85 -0.72
C ARG A 70 10.88 -8.98 -1.22
N THR A 71 9.82 -8.90 -0.42
CA THR A 71 8.61 -8.10 -0.68
C THR A 71 8.41 -7.18 0.52
N LEU A 72 7.92 -5.98 0.27
CA LEU A 72 7.57 -5.03 1.32
C LEU A 72 6.04 -4.92 1.40
N ASP A 73 5.53 -4.67 2.59
CA ASP A 73 4.18 -4.13 2.74
C ASP A 73 4.21 -2.63 3.04
N TRP A 74 3.04 -2.01 3.17
CA TRP A 74 2.94 -0.58 3.45
C TRP A 74 3.59 -0.19 4.80
N ARG A 75 3.62 -1.09 5.79
CA ARG A 75 4.21 -0.83 7.12
C ARG A 75 5.71 -0.79 7.03
N ASP A 76 6.28 -1.67 6.21
CA ASP A 76 7.71 -1.63 5.93
C ASP A 76 8.12 -0.29 5.29
N VAL A 77 7.29 0.27 4.40
CA VAL A 77 7.54 1.59 3.81
C VAL A 77 7.45 2.70 4.86
N GLU A 78 6.44 2.69 5.73
CA GLU A 78 6.32 3.67 6.82
C GLU A 78 7.52 3.60 7.78
N ALA A 79 7.96 2.40 8.15
CA ALA A 79 9.13 2.20 8.98
C ALA A 79 10.42 2.67 8.29
N LEU A 80 10.63 2.31 7.02
CA LEU A 80 11.79 2.78 6.24
C LEU A 80 11.79 4.31 6.11
N ARG A 81 10.60 4.93 5.96
CA ARG A 81 10.43 6.38 5.88
C ARG A 81 10.81 7.05 7.20
N ALA A 82 10.38 6.49 8.33
CA ALA A 82 10.74 6.97 9.67
C ALA A 82 12.22 6.75 10.02
N LEU A 83 12.85 5.68 9.50
CA LEU A 83 14.28 5.45 9.65
C LEU A 83 15.11 6.47 8.86
N ALA A 84 14.62 6.89 7.68
CA ALA A 84 15.17 7.97 6.85
C ALA A 84 16.66 7.84 6.49
N THR A 85 17.22 6.62 6.51
CA THR A 85 18.60 6.38 6.07
C THR A 85 18.69 6.46 4.53
N PRO A 86 19.87 6.78 3.95
CA PRO A 86 20.03 6.79 2.49
C PRO A 86 19.62 5.47 1.82
N LYS A 87 19.91 4.33 2.47
CA LYS A 87 19.54 3.00 1.98
C LYS A 87 18.02 2.76 2.07
N ALA A 88 17.38 3.20 3.15
CA ALA A 88 15.92 3.10 3.29
C ALA A 88 15.20 3.91 2.20
N LEU A 89 15.60 5.17 2.01
CA LEU A 89 15.02 6.05 0.98
C LEU A 89 15.22 5.49 -0.44
N ALA A 90 16.40 4.94 -0.74
CA ALA A 90 16.65 4.28 -2.01
C ALA A 90 15.74 3.05 -2.21
N ARG A 91 15.48 2.27 -1.16
CA ARG A 91 14.60 1.11 -1.21
C ARG A 91 13.13 1.50 -1.44
N ILE A 92 12.67 2.58 -0.82
CA ILE A 92 11.33 3.17 -1.03
C ILE A 92 11.21 3.65 -2.48
N GLY A 93 12.18 4.41 -2.98
CA GLY A 93 12.18 4.87 -4.37
C GLY A 93 12.08 3.72 -5.37
N ALA A 94 12.84 2.64 -5.17
CA ALA A 94 12.74 1.44 -6.01
C ALA A 94 11.39 0.71 -5.88
N ALA A 95 10.71 0.79 -4.73
CA ALA A 95 9.36 0.25 -4.57
C ALA A 95 8.33 1.11 -5.30
N ALA A 96 8.42 2.44 -5.18
CA ALA A 96 7.57 3.41 -5.87
C ALA A 96 7.71 3.33 -7.39
N GLU A 97 8.93 3.09 -7.90
CA GLU A 97 9.17 2.93 -9.35
C GLU A 97 8.49 1.67 -9.90
N LYS A 98 8.59 0.55 -9.17
CA LYS A 98 8.08 -0.75 -9.62
C LYS A 98 6.57 -0.92 -9.44
N GLN A 99 6.01 -0.36 -8.36
CA GLN A 99 4.59 -0.44 -8.00
C GLN A 99 4.02 -1.87 -8.04
N ILE A 100 4.79 -2.89 -7.69
CA ILE A 100 4.39 -4.30 -7.86
C ILE A 100 3.49 -4.84 -6.74
N ASP A 101 3.51 -4.22 -5.56
CA ASP A 101 2.84 -4.70 -4.35
C ASP A 101 2.25 -3.53 -3.53
N GLY A 102 1.76 -3.82 -2.32
CA GLY A 102 1.19 -2.81 -1.42
C GLY A 102 2.20 -1.77 -0.94
N ALA A 103 3.48 -2.14 -0.82
CA ALA A 103 4.54 -1.17 -0.56
C ALA A 103 4.75 -0.21 -1.72
N GLY A 104 4.64 -0.71 -2.96
CA GLY A 104 4.82 0.12 -4.14
C GLY A 104 3.84 1.30 -4.20
N ILE A 105 2.57 1.09 -3.87
CA ILE A 105 1.60 2.21 -3.83
C ILE A 105 1.81 3.11 -2.62
N GLU A 106 2.17 2.56 -1.46
CA GLU A 106 2.51 3.35 -0.28
C GLU A 106 3.70 4.28 -0.52
N ALA A 107 4.73 3.77 -1.19
CA ALA A 107 5.91 4.53 -1.57
C ALA A 107 5.58 5.58 -2.64
N PHE A 108 4.60 5.32 -3.50
CA PHE A 108 4.20 6.23 -4.57
C PHE A 108 3.54 7.53 -4.05
N PHE A 109 2.98 7.55 -2.83
CA PHE A 109 2.50 8.79 -2.21
C PHE A 109 3.59 9.86 -2.11
N ASP A 110 4.85 9.47 -1.94
CA ASP A 110 5.96 10.42 -1.88
C ASP A 110 6.16 11.12 -3.23
N ASP A 111 5.86 10.46 -4.35
CA ASP A 111 5.90 11.05 -5.68
C ASP A 111 4.67 11.95 -5.92
N VAL A 112 3.48 11.49 -5.53
CA VAL A 112 2.23 12.29 -5.62
C VAL A 112 2.35 13.59 -4.82
N ALA A 113 2.94 13.54 -3.61
CA ALA A 113 3.14 14.70 -2.74
C ALA A 113 4.08 15.77 -3.34
N LYS A 114 4.92 15.41 -4.32
CA LYS A 114 5.77 16.37 -5.05
C LYS A 114 4.98 17.12 -6.13
N GLY A 115 3.80 16.61 -6.52
CA GLY A 115 2.89 17.22 -7.47
C GLY A 115 2.23 16.20 -8.40
N TRP A 116 0.97 16.47 -8.76
CA TRP A 116 0.23 15.69 -9.75
C TRP A 116 0.60 16.16 -11.17
N THR A 117 1.50 15.44 -11.83
CA THR A 117 1.88 15.69 -13.24
C THR A 117 1.27 14.64 -14.17
N PRO A 118 1.22 14.88 -15.49
CA PRO A 118 0.75 13.87 -16.45
C PRO A 118 1.51 12.53 -16.36
N GLU A 119 2.80 12.56 -16.04
CA GLU A 119 3.61 11.34 -15.87
C GLU A 119 3.23 10.56 -14.60
N ILE A 120 2.94 11.27 -13.51
CA ILE A 120 2.44 10.67 -12.26
C ILE A 120 1.05 10.07 -12.48
N GLU A 121 0.16 10.80 -13.17
CA GLU A 121 -1.17 10.31 -13.53
C GLU A 121 -1.10 9.05 -14.39
N ALA A 122 -0.24 9.02 -15.41
CA ALA A 122 -0.08 7.86 -16.28
C ALA A 122 0.37 6.62 -15.50
N ARG A 123 1.35 6.75 -14.61
CA ARG A 123 1.80 5.66 -13.72
C ARG A 123 0.67 5.19 -12.80
N PHE A 124 -0.10 6.12 -12.24
CA PHE A 124 -1.23 5.77 -11.40
C PHE A 124 -2.34 5.01 -12.15
N VAL A 125 -2.67 5.44 -13.37
CA VAL A 125 -3.65 4.76 -14.24
C VAL A 125 -3.19 3.35 -14.61
N GLU A 126 -1.92 3.17 -14.96
CA GLU A 126 -1.33 1.84 -15.19
C GLU A 126 -1.46 0.95 -13.94
N LYS A 127 -1.22 1.52 -12.75
CA LYS A 127 -1.39 0.77 -11.50
C LYS A 127 -2.85 0.41 -11.22
N LEU A 128 -3.79 1.31 -11.49
CA LEU A 128 -5.22 1.01 -11.38
C LEU A 128 -5.62 -0.12 -12.33
N GLU A 129 -5.07 -0.20 -13.54
CA GLU A 129 -5.35 -1.30 -14.48
C GLU A 129 -4.95 -2.67 -13.91
N HIS A 130 -3.88 -2.73 -13.13
CA HIS A 130 -3.33 -3.98 -12.55
C HIS A 130 -3.69 -4.20 -11.09
N VAL A 131 -4.74 -3.53 -10.61
CA VAL A 131 -5.21 -3.65 -9.24
C VAL A 131 -5.62 -5.08 -8.89
N GLN A 132 -5.36 -5.49 -7.64
CA GLN A 132 -5.75 -6.80 -7.11
C GLN A 132 -6.60 -6.62 -5.86
N SER A 133 -7.69 -7.38 -5.77
CA SER A 133 -8.53 -7.39 -4.57
C SER A 133 -7.77 -7.96 -3.36
N MET A 134 -8.27 -7.64 -2.16
CA MET A 134 -7.74 -8.15 -0.89
C MET A 134 -6.26 -7.84 -0.65
N THR A 135 -5.75 -6.78 -1.28
CA THR A 135 -4.44 -6.23 -0.98
C THR A 135 -4.60 -4.95 -0.17
N GLY A 136 -3.72 -4.70 0.80
CA GLY A 136 -3.67 -3.40 1.50
C GLY A 136 -3.38 -2.22 0.56
N ALA A 137 -3.06 -2.48 -0.71
CA ALA A 137 -2.84 -1.48 -1.74
C ALA A 137 -4.14 -0.81 -2.21
N LEU A 138 -5.29 -1.50 -2.08
CA LEU A 138 -6.54 -1.05 -2.69
C LEU A 138 -7.07 0.25 -2.06
N ASP A 139 -7.05 0.34 -0.72
CA ASP A 139 -7.50 1.54 -0.01
C ASP A 139 -6.62 2.76 -0.34
N ARG A 140 -5.30 2.54 -0.44
CA ARG A 140 -4.33 3.55 -0.86
C ARG A 140 -4.54 4.05 -2.29
N LEU A 141 -4.97 3.17 -3.20
CA LEU A 141 -5.37 3.58 -4.55
C LEU A 141 -6.62 4.48 -4.52
N TYR A 142 -7.57 4.16 -3.64
CA TYR A 142 -8.77 4.99 -3.50
C TYR A 142 -8.47 6.37 -2.95
N GLU A 143 -7.59 6.49 -1.96
CA GLU A 143 -7.16 7.79 -1.44
C GLU A 143 -6.56 8.68 -2.53
N ILE A 144 -5.68 8.13 -3.39
CA ILE A 144 -5.10 8.89 -4.50
C ILE A 144 -6.17 9.27 -5.54
N ALA A 145 -7.05 8.33 -5.90
CA ALA A 145 -8.11 8.59 -6.87
C ALA A 145 -9.14 9.62 -6.38
N GLU A 146 -9.41 9.65 -5.07
CA GLU A 146 -10.29 10.64 -4.43
C GLU A 146 -9.66 12.04 -4.43
N ALA A 147 -8.35 12.14 -4.18
CA ALA A 147 -7.62 13.40 -4.27
C ALA A 147 -7.45 13.89 -5.72
N HIS A 148 -7.46 12.98 -6.69
CA HIS A 148 -7.19 13.25 -8.11
C HIS A 148 -8.20 12.58 -9.06
N PRO A 149 -9.49 12.95 -9.03
CA PRO A 149 -10.53 12.33 -9.87
C PRO A 149 -10.53 12.91 -11.28
N THR A 150 -9.39 12.85 -11.97
CA THR A 150 -9.24 13.36 -13.33
C THR A 150 -10.00 12.48 -14.34
N PRO A 151 -10.26 12.96 -15.57
CA PRO A 151 -10.94 12.16 -16.58
C PRO A 151 -10.28 10.80 -16.84
N ALA A 152 -8.95 10.73 -16.86
CA ALA A 152 -8.21 9.47 -17.08
C ALA A 152 -8.37 8.50 -15.90
N VAL A 153 -8.32 9.00 -14.66
CA VAL A 153 -8.55 8.19 -13.45
C VAL A 153 -9.98 7.66 -13.42
N MET A 154 -10.97 8.53 -13.66
CA MET A 154 -12.39 8.15 -13.70
C MET A 154 -12.68 7.12 -14.80
N GLU A 155 -12.08 7.28 -15.98
CA GLU A 155 -12.20 6.33 -17.08
C GLU A 155 -11.63 4.97 -16.71
N GLN A 156 -10.45 4.92 -16.08
CA GLN A 156 -9.83 3.67 -15.66
C GLN A 156 -10.62 2.95 -14.56
N LEU A 157 -11.13 3.68 -13.57
CA LEU A 157 -12.02 3.13 -12.53
C LEU A 157 -13.27 2.50 -13.16
N LEU A 158 -13.90 3.20 -14.11
CA LEU A 158 -15.06 2.72 -14.83
C LEU A 158 -14.74 1.50 -15.71
N ARG A 159 -13.59 1.50 -16.37
CA ARG A 159 -13.11 0.33 -17.13
C ARG A 159 -12.96 -0.88 -16.20
N ASN A 160 -12.34 -0.70 -15.04
CA ASN A 160 -12.18 -1.77 -14.06
C ASN A 160 -13.52 -2.28 -13.54
N ALA A 161 -14.47 -1.39 -13.21
CA ALA A 161 -15.81 -1.78 -12.78
C ALA A 161 -16.55 -2.65 -13.82
N ARG A 162 -16.29 -2.41 -15.12
CA ARG A 162 -16.96 -3.11 -16.22
C ARG A 162 -16.31 -4.44 -16.58
N ILE A 163 -14.98 -4.47 -16.73
CA ILE A 163 -14.31 -5.57 -17.43
C ILE A 163 -13.12 -6.19 -16.68
N HIS A 164 -12.79 -5.73 -15.47
CA HIS A 164 -11.72 -6.35 -14.71
C HIS A 164 -12.02 -7.83 -14.48
N SER A 165 -11.02 -8.72 -14.52
CA SER A 165 -11.23 -10.17 -14.42
C SER A 165 -11.75 -10.58 -13.03
N ASP A 166 -11.27 -9.91 -11.99
CA ASP A 166 -11.68 -10.12 -10.60
C ASP A 166 -13.06 -9.49 -10.28
N PRO A 167 -14.08 -10.28 -9.90
CA PRO A 167 -15.42 -9.77 -9.55
C PRO A 167 -15.44 -8.85 -8.33
N THR A 168 -14.51 -9.03 -7.39
CA THR A 168 -14.39 -8.20 -6.19
C THR A 168 -13.92 -6.80 -6.59
N VAL A 169 -12.95 -6.71 -7.51
CA VAL A 169 -12.53 -5.42 -8.08
C VAL A 169 -13.69 -4.77 -8.82
N ARG A 170 -14.45 -5.50 -9.65
CA ARG A 170 -15.60 -4.93 -10.37
C ARG A 170 -16.61 -4.29 -9.42
N TYR A 171 -17.00 -5.01 -8.38
CA TYR A 171 -17.90 -4.50 -7.34
C TYR A 171 -17.31 -3.29 -6.64
N SER A 172 -16.07 -3.40 -6.16
CA SER A 172 -15.42 -2.37 -5.34
C SER A 172 -15.21 -1.07 -6.11
N MET A 173 -14.81 -1.15 -7.38
CA MET A 173 -14.66 0.02 -8.26
C MET A 173 -16.01 0.67 -8.58
N GLY A 174 -17.05 -0.14 -8.83
CA GLY A 174 -18.41 0.37 -9.01
C GLY A 174 -18.91 1.13 -7.77
N ALA A 175 -18.71 0.56 -6.58
CA ALA A 175 -19.09 1.19 -5.32
C ALA A 175 -18.31 2.49 -5.05
N PHE A 176 -17.00 2.48 -5.32
CA PHE A 176 -16.15 3.66 -5.15
C PHE A 176 -16.52 4.78 -6.13
N LEU A 177 -16.87 4.45 -7.38
CA LEU A 177 -17.39 5.45 -8.33
C LEU A 177 -18.67 6.13 -7.82
N LEU A 178 -19.57 5.39 -7.16
CA LEU A 178 -20.77 5.96 -6.55
C LEU A 178 -20.43 6.88 -5.37
N GLU A 179 -19.42 6.53 -4.56
CA GLU A 179 -18.93 7.40 -3.48
C GLU A 179 -18.33 8.71 -4.04
N LEU A 180 -17.44 8.61 -5.04
CA LEU A 180 -16.84 9.77 -5.69
C LEU A 180 -17.88 10.71 -6.28
N THR A 181 -18.95 10.15 -6.83
CA THR A 181 -20.02 10.91 -7.47
C THR A 181 -21.15 11.29 -6.52
N GLY A 182 -21.08 10.91 -5.24
CA GLY A 182 -22.04 11.28 -4.21
C GLY A 182 -23.35 10.50 -4.23
N HIS A 183 -23.45 9.41 -4.99
CA HIS A 183 -24.63 8.52 -5.00
C HIS A 183 -24.59 7.47 -3.89
N ALA A 184 -23.47 7.35 -3.17
CA ALA A 184 -23.34 6.54 -1.96
C ALA A 184 -22.49 7.30 -0.93
N ASP A 185 -22.83 7.17 0.35
CA ASP A 185 -22.04 7.77 1.44
C ASP A 185 -20.66 7.11 1.60
N THR A 186 -20.56 5.83 1.21
CA THR A 186 -19.34 5.03 1.31
C THR A 186 -19.31 3.90 0.29
N ARG A 187 -18.12 3.57 -0.21
CA ARG A 187 -17.80 2.40 -1.05
C ARG A 187 -18.14 1.06 -0.40
N TYR A 188 -18.30 1.03 0.92
CA TYR A 188 -18.76 -0.15 1.66
C TYR A 188 -20.29 -0.22 1.79
N THR A 189 -21.03 0.46 0.93
CA THR A 189 -22.50 0.54 0.99
C THR A 189 -23.17 -0.84 0.91
N PHE A 190 -24.17 -1.03 1.77
CA PHE A 190 -25.10 -2.16 1.74
C PHE A 190 -26.53 -1.71 1.41
N ASP A 191 -26.69 -0.51 0.83
CA ASP A 191 -27.99 0.03 0.45
C ASP A 191 -28.73 -0.95 -0.49
N ALA A 192 -29.97 -1.27 -0.13
CA ALA A 192 -30.79 -2.26 -0.83
C ALA A 192 -31.13 -1.86 -2.27
N ASN A 193 -31.08 -0.57 -2.61
CA ASN A 193 -31.32 -0.04 -3.94
C ASN A 193 -30.04 0.06 -4.80
N ILE A 194 -28.86 0.02 -4.18
CA ILE A 194 -27.57 0.12 -4.88
C ILE A 194 -26.93 -1.27 -5.05
N ARG A 195 -26.93 -2.06 -3.97
CA ARG A 195 -26.21 -3.33 -3.90
C ARG A 195 -26.59 -4.31 -5.02
N PRO A 196 -27.86 -4.48 -5.41
CA PRO A 196 -28.21 -5.37 -6.53
C PRO A 196 -27.49 -4.98 -7.82
N HIS A 197 -27.47 -3.68 -8.17
CA HIS A 197 -26.79 -3.21 -9.38
C HIS A 197 -25.27 -3.46 -9.34
N LEU A 198 -24.63 -3.27 -8.19
CA LEU A 198 -23.20 -3.56 -8.03
C LEU A 198 -22.90 -5.06 -8.14
N LEU A 199 -23.77 -5.93 -7.61
CA LEU A 199 -23.64 -7.38 -7.78
C LEU A 199 -23.86 -7.80 -9.23
N ASP A 200 -24.78 -7.15 -9.94
CA ASP A 200 -25.10 -7.44 -11.34
C ASP A 200 -23.95 -7.09 -12.31
N LEU A 201 -22.97 -6.27 -11.91
CA LEU A 201 -21.69 -6.11 -12.62
C LEU A 201 -20.92 -7.44 -12.76
N ASN A 202 -21.25 -8.43 -11.94
CA ASN A 202 -20.68 -9.78 -11.96
C ASN A 202 -21.62 -10.83 -12.56
N SER A 203 -22.78 -10.43 -13.11
CA SER A 203 -23.75 -11.37 -13.64
C SER A 203 -23.24 -12.10 -14.88
N ALA A 204 -23.48 -13.41 -14.95
CA ALA A 204 -23.26 -14.21 -16.15
C ALA A 204 -24.35 -13.99 -17.21
N ASP A 205 -25.52 -13.45 -16.82
CA ASP A 205 -26.55 -13.05 -17.76
C ASP A 205 -26.19 -11.70 -18.38
N TYR A 206 -25.95 -11.69 -19.69
CA TYR A 206 -25.48 -10.51 -20.41
C TYR A 206 -26.50 -9.34 -20.36
N ALA A 207 -27.80 -9.63 -20.35
CA ALA A 207 -28.82 -8.59 -20.27
C ALA A 207 -28.77 -7.88 -18.91
N THR A 208 -28.67 -8.64 -17.83
CA THR A 208 -28.51 -8.15 -16.45
C THR A 208 -27.21 -7.35 -16.30
N TYR A 209 -26.06 -7.89 -16.72
CA TYR A 209 -24.79 -7.17 -16.71
C TYR A 209 -24.86 -5.85 -17.48
N LYS A 210 -25.44 -5.86 -18.69
CA LYS A 210 -25.56 -4.66 -19.53
C LYS A 210 -26.42 -3.59 -18.86
N ALA A 211 -27.51 -3.99 -18.18
CA ALA A 211 -28.34 -3.07 -17.43
C ALA A 211 -27.59 -2.43 -16.25
N ALA A 212 -26.81 -3.23 -15.51
CA ALA A 212 -25.98 -2.73 -14.42
C ALA A 212 -24.89 -1.75 -14.90
N VAL A 213 -24.23 -2.04 -16.02
CA VAL A 213 -23.25 -1.14 -16.62
C VAL A 213 -23.90 0.16 -17.08
N ALA A 214 -25.06 0.10 -17.74
CA ALA A 214 -25.79 1.29 -18.17
C ALA A 214 -26.22 2.17 -16.98
N TRP A 215 -26.67 1.53 -15.90
CA TRP A 215 -26.98 2.21 -14.64
C TRP A 215 -25.76 2.90 -14.04
N LEU A 216 -24.62 2.21 -13.93
CA LEU A 216 -23.40 2.80 -13.38
C LEU A 216 -22.91 3.99 -14.23
N LEU A 217 -22.96 3.86 -15.56
CA LEU A 217 -22.63 4.95 -16.49
C LEU A 217 -23.53 6.17 -16.29
N GLU A 218 -24.83 5.96 -16.08
CA GLU A 218 -25.78 7.04 -15.81
C GLU A 218 -25.46 7.75 -14.49
N LYS A 219 -25.08 7.03 -13.43
CA LYS A 219 -24.65 7.63 -12.16
C LYS A 219 -23.36 8.43 -12.29
N VAL A 220 -22.37 7.88 -13.00
CA VAL A 220 -21.08 8.56 -13.23
C VAL A 220 -21.25 9.82 -14.07
N ALA A 221 -22.14 9.81 -15.06
CA ALA A 221 -22.43 10.99 -15.89
C ALA A 221 -23.23 12.08 -15.17
N ASN A 222 -23.89 11.76 -14.05
CA ASN A 222 -24.76 12.68 -13.29
C ASN A 222 -24.38 12.72 -11.80
N PRO A 223 -23.22 13.29 -11.41
CA PRO A 223 -22.79 13.34 -10.03
C PRO A 223 -23.72 14.21 -9.15
N GLN A 224 -23.90 13.79 -7.89
CA GLN A 224 -24.67 14.50 -6.85
C GLN A 224 -23.78 15.38 -5.95
N ARG A 225 -22.48 15.09 -5.84
CA ARG A 225 -21.51 16.01 -5.22
C ARG A 225 -21.16 17.12 -6.21
N ASN A 226 -21.33 18.38 -5.81
CA ASN A 226 -20.87 19.52 -6.60
C ASN A 226 -19.35 19.45 -6.77
N SER A 227 -18.88 19.60 -8.02
CA SER A 227 -17.48 19.68 -8.39
C SER A 227 -16.86 20.98 -7.83
N GLY A 228 -16.57 21.05 -6.54
CA GLY A 228 -15.96 22.21 -5.91
C GLY A 228 -16.33 22.41 -4.44
N SER A 229 -15.76 21.57 -3.57
CA SER A 229 -15.61 21.84 -2.14
C SER A 229 -14.24 21.37 -1.69
#